data_AF-U3U5I8-F1
#
_entry.id   AF-U3U5I8-F1
#
_cell.length_a   1.000
_cell.length_b   1.000
_cell.length_c   1.000
_cell.angle_alpha   90.00
_cell.angle_beta   90.00
_cell.angle_gamma   90.00
#
_symmetry.space_group_name_H-M   'P 1'
#
loop_
_entity.id
_entity.type
_entity.pdbx_description
1 polymer ?
#
loop_
_entity_poly.entity_id
_entity_poly.type
_entity_poly.pdbx_seq_one_letter_code
_entity_poly.pdbx_strand_id
1 'polypeptide(L)'
;MELARDLLQMLLDFLPEVEQRMAQNDVDGLREIIHKLHGSASYSGVPRLKQLCQQLEKSLHQESDIAALEPELLELSDEMANVAREARQVLGVA
;
A
#
# COMPACT_ATOMS: atom_id res chain seq x y z
N MET A 1 14.05 -9.88 -13.51
CA MET A 1 15.01 -8.76 -13.47
C MET A 1 15.03 -8.22 -12.05
N GLU A 2 16.19 -7.82 -11.52
CA GLU A 2 16.35 -7.35 -10.14
C GLU A 2 15.35 -6.23 -9.76
N LEU A 3 15.02 -5.33 -10.68
CA LEU A 3 14.06 -4.25 -10.45
C LEU A 3 12.68 -4.73 -9.96
N ALA A 4 12.11 -5.80 -10.54
CA ALA A 4 10.84 -6.34 -10.08
C ALA A 4 10.94 -6.92 -8.65
N ARG A 5 12.13 -7.41 -8.29
CA ARG A 5 12.46 -7.95 -6.98
C ARG A 5 12.56 -6.84 -5.94
N ASP A 6 13.24 -5.75 -6.29
CA ASP A 6 13.41 -4.56 -5.45
C ASP A 6 12.08 -3.83 -5.20
N LEU A 7 11.23 -3.74 -6.22
CA LEU A 7 9.90 -3.15 -6.09
C LEU A 7 8.97 -3.98 -5.20
N LEU A 8 9.06 -5.31 -5.29
CA LEU A 8 8.36 -6.21 -4.37
C LEU A 8 8.87 -6.08 -2.94
N GLN A 9 10.19 -5.95 -2.75
CA GLN A 9 10.77 -5.72 -1.42
C GLN A 9 10.29 -4.38 -0.83
N MET A 10 10.31 -3.31 -1.62
CA MET A 10 9.83 -2.00 -1.21
C MET A 10 8.35 -2.02 -0.80
N LEU A 11 7.52 -2.80 -1.50
CA LEU A 11 6.13 -3.02 -1.14
C LEU A 11 5.98 -3.70 0.23
N LEU A 12 6.84 -4.67 0.55
CA LEU A 12 6.88 -5.30 1.87
C LEU A 12 7.29 -4.31 2.96
N ASP A 13 8.19 -3.37 2.63
CA ASP A 13 8.65 -2.36 3.59
C ASP A 13 7.56 -1.30 3.88
N PHE A 14 6.65 -1.06 2.94
CA PHE A 14 5.54 -0.10 3.11
C PHE A 14 4.38 -0.62 3.98
N LEU A 15 4.18 -1.94 4.06
CA LEU A 15 3.14 -2.57 4.91
C LEU A 15 3.14 -2.05 6.36
N PRO A 16 4.23 -2.22 7.13
CA PRO A 16 4.26 -1.78 8.52
C PRO A 16 4.16 -0.26 8.65
N GLU A 17 4.64 0.50 7.66
CA GLU A 17 4.55 1.96 7.70
C GLU A 17 3.11 2.44 7.52
N VAL A 18 2.33 1.86 6.60
CA VAL A 18 0.91 2.17 6.41
C VAL A 18 0.12 1.88 7.69
N GLU A 19 0.29 0.69 8.28
CA GLU A 19 -0.37 0.32 9.53
C GLU A 19 -0.02 1.29 10.67
N GLN A 20 1.24 1.71 10.76
CA GLN A 20 1.69 2.67 11.75
C GLN A 20 1.02 4.05 11.56
N ARG A 21 0.95 4.58 10.33
CA ARG A 21 0.31 5.89 10.08
C ARG A 21 -1.18 5.86 10.42
N MET A 22 -1.85 4.74 10.10
CA MET A 22 -3.25 4.52 10.47
C MET A 22 -3.43 4.54 12.00
N ALA A 23 -2.61 3.79 12.74
CA ALA A 23 -2.69 3.75 14.20
C ALA A 23 -2.39 5.10 14.88
N GLN A 24 -1.59 5.95 14.23
CA GLN A 24 -1.25 7.29 14.71
C GLN A 24 -2.26 8.36 14.31
N ASN A 25 -3.27 8.01 13.50
CA ASN A 25 -4.19 8.96 12.88
C ASN A 25 -3.45 10.07 12.08
N ASP A 26 -2.30 9.73 11.48
CA ASP A 26 -1.43 10.64 10.74
C ASP A 26 -1.86 10.71 9.27
N VAL A 27 -2.83 11.58 8.97
CA VAL A 27 -3.42 11.73 7.63
C VAL A 27 -2.38 12.15 6.59
N ASP A 28 -1.47 13.07 6.94
CA ASP A 28 -0.47 13.58 6.01
C ASP A 28 0.62 12.53 5.74
N GLY A 29 1.07 11.82 6.78
CA GLY A 29 1.97 10.68 6.60
C GLY A 29 1.32 9.55 5.80
N LEU A 30 0.04 9.29 6.02
CA LEU A 30 -0.72 8.29 5.26
C LEU A 30 -0.85 8.68 3.78
N ARG A 31 -1.10 9.95 3.46
CA ARG A 31 -1.07 10.44 2.08
C ARG A 31 0.28 10.22 1.42
N GLU A 32 1.37 10.55 2.11
CA GLU A 32 2.72 10.40 1.56
C GLU A 32 3.06 8.94 1.27
N ILE A 33 2.76 8.03 2.21
CA ILE A 33 3.08 6.61 2.03
C ILE A 33 2.23 5.96 0.95
N ILE A 34 0.94 6.29 0.86
CA ILE A 34 0.04 5.81 -0.20
C ILE A 34 0.49 6.30 -1.57
N HIS A 35 0.98 7.54 -1.67
CA HIS A 35 1.54 8.08 -2.92
C HIS A 35 2.77 7.30 -3.40
N LYS A 36 3.70 6.99 -2.49
CA LYS A 36 4.87 6.16 -2.79
C LYS A 36 4.46 4.74 -3.21
N LEU A 37 3.50 4.14 -2.49
CA LEU A 37 2.98 2.81 -2.78
C LEU A 37 2.30 2.77 -4.17
N HIS A 38 1.52 3.80 -4.53
CA HIS A 38 0.90 3.93 -5.85
C HIS A 38 1.97 3.97 -6.97
N GLY A 39 3.04 4.74 -6.75
CA GLY A 39 4.20 4.79 -7.64
C GLY A 39 4.81 3.41 -7.88
N SER A 40 5.12 2.68 -6.81
CA SER A 40 5.74 1.35 -6.88
C SER A 40 4.81 0.27 -7.45
N ALA A 41 3.51 0.33 -7.16
CA ALA A 41 2.50 -0.59 -7.68
C ALA A 41 2.38 -0.52 -9.22
N SER A 42 2.64 0.66 -9.81
CA SER A 42 2.57 0.87 -11.26
C SER A 42 3.59 0.07 -12.07
N TYR A 43 4.65 -0.42 -11.43
CA TYR A 43 5.74 -1.18 -12.08
C TYR A 43 5.77 -2.66 -11.71
N SER A 44 4.88 -3.10 -10.82
CA SER A 44 4.97 -4.41 -10.15
C SER A 44 3.89 -5.42 -10.56
N GLY A 45 3.01 -5.07 -11.52
CA GLY A 45 1.98 -6.00 -12.01
C GLY A 45 0.85 -6.30 -11.03
N VAL A 46 0.58 -5.38 -10.09
CA VAL A 46 -0.44 -5.52 -9.04
C VAL A 46 -1.61 -4.54 -9.30
N PRO A 47 -2.48 -4.82 -10.29
CA PRO A 47 -3.48 -3.86 -10.76
C PRO A 47 -4.50 -3.49 -9.68
N ARG A 48 -4.90 -4.45 -8.83
CA ARG A 48 -5.86 -4.20 -7.75
C ARG A 48 -5.28 -3.28 -6.68
N LEU A 49 -4.06 -3.57 -6.21
CA LEU A 49 -3.37 -2.70 -5.25
C LEU A 49 -3.21 -1.28 -5.80
N LYS A 50 -2.85 -1.13 -7.08
CA LYS A 50 -2.75 0.17 -7.74
C LYS A 50 -4.08 0.93 -7.70
N GLN A 51 -5.19 0.27 -7.99
CA GLN A 51 -6.52 0.90 -7.99
C GLN A 51 -6.90 1.38 -6.58
N LEU A 52 -6.67 0.56 -5.55
CA LEU A 52 -6.93 0.93 -4.15
C LEU A 52 -6.10 2.13 -3.73
N CYS A 53 -4.80 2.16 -4.06
CA CYS A 53 -3.95 3.32 -3.75
C CYS A 53 -4.46 4.59 -4.44
N GLN A 54 -4.84 4.52 -5.71
CA GLN A 54 -5.37 5.67 -6.45
C GLN A 54 -6.70 6.17 -5.86
N GLN A 55 -7.57 5.27 -5.42
CA GLN A 55 -8.83 5.63 -4.75
C GLN A 55 -8.55 6.32 -3.42
N LEU A 56 -7.68 5.73 -2.59
CA LEU A 56 -7.29 6.28 -1.31
C LEU A 56 -6.59 7.64 -1.43
N GLU A 57 -5.72 7.88 -2.42
CA GLU A 57 -5.15 9.22 -2.65
C GLU A 57 -6.23 10.28 -2.85
N LYS A 58 -7.27 9.96 -3.62
CA LYS A 58 -8.38 10.89 -3.87
C LYS A 58 -9.22 11.10 -2.62
N SER A 59 -9.58 10.02 -1.93
CA SER A 59 -10.39 10.08 -0.72
C SER A 59 -9.64 10.81 0.38
N LEU A 60 -8.36 10.51 0.59
CA LEU A 60 -7.50 11.21 1.53
C LEU A 60 -7.39 12.69 1.21
N HIS A 61 -7.43 13.13 -0.06
CA HIS A 61 -7.45 14.57 -0.40
C HIS A 61 -8.76 15.27 -0.04
N GLN A 62 -9.87 14.54 0.00
CA GLN A 62 -11.21 15.08 0.25
C GLN A 62 -11.62 14.97 1.72
N GLU A 63 -11.25 13.87 2.36
CA GLU A 63 -11.55 13.55 3.74
C GLU A 63 -10.38 13.91 4.66
N SER A 64 -10.71 14.48 5.82
CA SER A 64 -9.70 14.86 6.83
C SER A 64 -9.64 13.87 7.99
N ASP A 65 -10.52 12.86 7.99
CA ASP A 65 -10.68 11.89 9.07
C ASP A 65 -10.41 10.48 8.55
N ILE A 66 -9.41 9.81 9.14
CA ILE A 66 -9.04 8.43 8.80
C ILE A 66 -10.15 7.46 9.19
N ALA A 67 -10.95 7.75 10.22
CA ALA A 67 -12.05 6.88 10.61
C ALA A 67 -13.11 6.76 9.51
N ALA A 68 -13.30 7.80 8.70
CA ALA A 68 -14.19 7.76 7.54
C ALA A 68 -13.65 6.89 6.39
N LEU A 69 -12.33 6.64 6.37
CA LEU A 69 -11.60 5.86 5.37
C LEU A 69 -11.24 4.46 5.85
N GLU A 70 -11.66 4.07 7.06
CA GLU A 70 -11.43 2.75 7.63
C GLU A 70 -11.76 1.59 6.67
N PRO A 71 -12.90 1.58 5.94
CA PRO A 71 -13.19 0.47 5.04
C PRO A 71 -12.21 0.37 3.87
N GLU A 72 -11.86 1.48 3.22
CA GLU A 72 -10.88 1.48 2.12
C GLU A 72 -9.48 1.10 2.59
N LEU A 73 -9.10 1.53 3.81
CA LEU A 73 -7.81 1.19 4.40
C LEU A 73 -7.72 -0.28 4.81
N LEU A 74 -8.83 -0.88 5.24
CA LEU A 74 -8.92 -2.31 5.50
C LEU A 74 -8.79 -3.12 4.20
N GLU A 75 -9.48 -2.72 3.14
CA GLU A 75 -9.35 -3.34 1.82
C GLU A 75 -7.92 -3.24 1.28
N LEU A 76 -7.26 -2.09 1.47
CA LEU A 76 -5.87 -1.91 1.11
C LEU A 76 -4.97 -2.89 1.89
N SER A 77 -5.15 -2.97 3.21
CA SER A 77 -4.34 -3.85 4.07
C SER A 77 -4.47 -5.31 3.67
N ASP A 78 -5.69 -5.77 3.37
CA ASP A 78 -5.96 -7.13 2.89
C ASP A 78 -5.27 -7.41 1.55
N GLU A 79 -5.36 -6.47 0.60
CA GLU A 79 -4.71 -6.63 -0.70
C GLU A 79 -3.18 -6.59 -0.56
N MET A 80 -2.63 -5.71 0.28
CA MET A 80 -1.18 -5.66 0.54
C MET A 80 -0.70 -6.98 1.16
N ALA A 81 -1.46 -7.58 2.08
CA ALA A 81 -1.15 -8.89 2.63
C ALA A 81 -1.21 -10.00 1.57
N ASN A 82 -2.18 -9.96 0.66
CA ASN A 82 -2.24 -10.89 -0.47
C ASN A 82 -1.00 -10.77 -1.37
N VAL A 83 -0.68 -9.55 -1.80
CA VAL A 83 0.48 -9.28 -2.64
C VAL A 83 1.78 -9.68 -1.93
N ALA A 84 1.92 -9.41 -0.64
CA ALA A 84 3.09 -9.80 0.13
C ALA A 84 3.28 -11.32 0.18
N ARG A 85 2.20 -12.07 0.33
CA ARG A 85 2.23 -13.53 0.30
C ARG A 85 2.68 -14.05 -1.06
N GLU A 86 2.11 -13.52 -2.15
CA GLU A 86 2.51 -13.88 -3.51
C GLU A 86 3.96 -13.49 -3.80
N ALA A 87 4.37 -12.29 -3.37
CA ALA A 87 5.72 -11.79 -3.50
C ALA A 87 6.73 -12.73 -2.82
N ARG A 88 6.49 -13.14 -1.58
CA ARG A 88 7.38 -14.08 -0.87
C ARG A 88 7.54 -15.42 -1.61
N GLN A 89 6.47 -15.93 -2.21
CA GLN A 89 6.53 -17.13 -3.06
C GLN A 89 7.40 -16.92 -4.30
N VAL A 90 7.26 -15.79 -4.99
CA VAL A 90 8.06 -15.43 -6.17
C VAL A 90 9.53 -15.18 -5.82
N LEU A 91 9.79 -14.60 -4.64
CA LEU A 91 11.13 -14.28 -4.16
C LEU A 91 11.87 -15.52 -3.64
N GLY A 92 11.16 -16.61 -3.33
CA GLY A 92 11.73 -17.83 -2.75
C GLY A 92 12.15 -17.64 -1.28
N VAL A 93 11.56 -16.66 -0.59
CA VAL A 93 11.84 -16.36 0.81
C VAL A 93 10.71 -16.98 1.62
N ALA A 94 10.97 -18.16 2.20
CA ALA A 94 10.05 -18.89 3.07
C ALA A 94 10.06 -18.34 4.49
#